data_AF-A0A7C4GD87-F1
#
_entry.id   AF-A0A7C4GD87-F1
#
_cell.length_a   1.000
_cell.length_b   1.000
_cell.length_c   1.000
_cell.angle_alpha   90.00
_cell.angle_beta   90.00
_cell.angle_gamma   90.00
#
_symmetry.space_group_name_H-M   'P 1'
#
loop_
_entity.id
_entity.type
_entity.pdbx_description
1 polymer ?
#
loop_
_entity_poly.entity_id
_entity_poly.type
_entity_poly.pdbx_seq_one_letter_code
_entity_poly.pdbx_strand_id
1 'polypeptide(L)' 'MEVKSLIEIDDIEWFNQKCEIVERIIGRKPRRKIAIGINMVKEAYERTKELNIEAIYGAIIE' A
#
# COMPACT_ATOMS: atom_id res chain seq x y z
N MET A 1 -5.33 -2.15 6.06
CA MET A 1 -4.13 -2.95 5.82
C MET A 1 -4.42 -3.83 4.62
N GLU A 2 -3.47 -3.99 3.73
CA GLU A 2 -3.55 -4.87 2.57
C GLU A 2 -2.43 -5.89 2.62
N VAL A 3 -2.73 -7.14 2.28
CA VAL A 3 -1.79 -8.27 2.33
C VAL A 3 -1.80 -8.97 0.98
N LYS A 4 -0.62 -9.20 0.40
CA LYS A 4 -0.43 -9.89 -0.88
C LYS A 4 0.80 -10.77 -0.84
N SER A 5 0.89 -11.76 -1.72
CA SER A 5 2.13 -12.53 -1.91
C SER A 5 3.16 -11.73 -2.70
N LEU A 6 2.72 -11.08 -3.78
CA LEU A 6 3.49 -10.13 -4.57
C LEU A 6 2.74 -8.79 -4.56
N ILE A 7 3.46 -7.69 -4.33
CA ILE A 7 2.92 -6.33 -4.42
C ILE A 7 3.47 -5.65 -5.67
N GLU A 8 2.57 -5.29 -6.57
CA GLU A 8 2.85 -4.49 -7.76
C GLU A 8 2.40 -3.03 -7.56
N ILE A 9 2.75 -2.14 -8.49
CA ILE A 9 2.43 -0.70 -8.37
C ILE A 9 0.92 -0.45 -8.29
N ASP A 10 0.14 -1.18 -9.10
CA ASP A 10 -1.32 -1.08 -9.15
C ASP A 10 -1.98 -1.48 -7.83
N ASP A 11 -1.39 -2.43 -7.08
CA ASP A 11 -1.89 -2.79 -5.75
C ASP A 11 -1.80 -1.62 -4.78
N ILE A 12 -0.71 -0.83 -4.85
CA ILE A 12 -0.48 0.32 -3.98
C ILE A 12 -1.44 1.47 -4.32
N GLU A 13 -1.63 1.74 -5.61
CA GLU A 13 -2.61 2.74 -6.08
C GLU A 13 -4.02 2.35 -5.66
N TRP A 14 -4.41 1.10 -5.92
CA TRP A 14 -5.71 0.58 -5.54
C TRP A 14 -5.93 0.61 -4.03
N PHE A 15 -4.91 0.25 -3.24
CA PHE A 15 -4.98 0.33 -1.80
C PHE A 15 -5.21 1.77 -1.31
N ASN A 16 -4.50 2.74 -1.91
CA ASN A 16 -4.68 4.15 -1.58
C ASN A 16 -6.10 4.63 -1.90
N GLN A 17 -6.61 4.32 -3.10
CA GLN A 17 -7.97 4.66 -3.51
C GLN A 17 -9.03 4.07 -2.55
N LYS A 18 -8.87 2.80 -2.14
CA LYS A 18 -9.75 2.18 -1.14
C LYS A 18 -9.71 2.93 0.19
N CYS A 19 -8.53 3.37 0.64
CA CYS A 19 -8.41 4.15 1.87
C CYS A 19 -9.14 5.50 1.75
N GLU A 20 -9.04 6.19 0.62
CA GLU A 20 -9.74 7.46 0.38
C GLU A 20 -11.27 7.30 0.35
N ILE A 21 -11.77 6.24 -0.27
CA ILE A 21 -13.21 5.91 -0.28
C ILE A 21 -13.70 5.69 1.15
N VAL A 22 -12.99 4.88 1.93
CA VAL A 22 -13.34 4.59 3.32
C VAL A 22 -13.27 5.85 4.19
N GLU A 23 -12.27 6.70 3.99
CA GLU A 23 -12.15 7.98 4.68
C GLU A 23 -13.38 8.87 4.45
N ARG A 24 -13.87 8.96 3.21
CA ARG A 24 -15.07 9.73 2.87
C ARG A 24 -16.33 9.17 3.52
N ILE A 25 -16.46 7.85 3.61
CA ILE A 25 -17.63 7.18 4.20
C ILE A 25 -17.64 7.34 5.72
N ILE A 26 -16.49 7.14 6.38
CA ILE A 26 -16.38 7.13 7.84
C ILE A 26 -16.17 8.55 8.40
N GLY A 27 -15.73 9.50 7.56
CA GLY A 27 -15.43 10.87 7.99
C GLY A 27 -14.15 10.98 8.82
N ARG A 28 -13.24 10.00 8.72
CA ARG A 28 -12.01 9.95 9.51
C ARG A 28 -10.85 9.35 8.70
N LYS A 29 -9.69 10.00 8.82
CA LYS A 29 -8.42 9.51 8.26
C LYS A 29 -7.91 8.27 8.98
N PRO A 30 -7.39 7.26 8.25
CA PRO A 30 -6.67 6.16 8.87
C PRO A 30 -5.42 6.70 9.58
N ARG A 31 -5.13 6.20 10.78
CA ARG A 31 -3.89 6.55 11.50
C ARG A 31 -2.64 6.06 10.74
N ARG A 32 -2.74 4.92 10.07
CA ARG A 32 -1.71 4.31 9.24
C ARG A 32 -2.34 3.54 8.08
N LYS A 33 -1.68 3.55 6.93
CA LYS A 33 -1.93 2.64 5.80
C LYS A 33 -0.76 1.65 5.79
N ILE A 34 -1.03 0.35 5.78
CA ILE A 34 0.01 -0.69 5.82
C ILE A 34 -0.21 -1.65 4.66
N ALA A 35 0.82 -1.84 3.83
CA ALA A 35 0.87 -2.84 2.77
C ALA A 35 1.89 -3.92 3.15
N ILE A 36 1.47 -5.19 3.11
CA ILE A 36 2.28 -6.33 3.56
C ILE A 36 2.45 -7.32 2.40
N GLY A 37 3.70 -7.65 2.06
CA GLY A 37 4.07 -8.50 0.92
C GLY A 37 5.12 -9.56 1.27
N ILE A 38 5.19 -10.67 0.54
CA ILE A 38 6.42 -11.50 0.54
C ILE A 38 7.44 -10.83 -0.38
N ASN A 39 7.03 -10.56 -1.62
CA ASN A 39 7.81 -9.81 -2.60
C ASN A 39 7.12 -8.49 -2.93
N MET A 40 7.90 -7.47 -3.26
CA MET A 40 7.42 -6.18 -3.70
C MET A 40 8.26 -5.72 -4.89
N VAL A 41 7.62 -5.33 -5.98
CA VAL A 41 8.30 -4.71 -7.12
C VAL A 41 8.90 -3.38 -6.67
N LYS A 42 10.11 -3.05 -7.12
CA LYS A 42 10.84 -1.84 -6.71
C LYS A 42 10.00 -0.56 -6.90
N GLU A 43 9.31 -0.45 -8.03
CA GLU A 43 8.43 0.67 -8.35
C GLU A 43 7.28 0.80 -7.35
N ALA A 44 6.71 -0.34 -6.91
CA ALA A 44 5.67 -0.35 -5.88
C ALA A 44 6.22 0.13 -4.52
N TYR A 45 7.45 -0.26 -4.17
CA TYR A 45 8.11 0.21 -2.94
C TYR A 45 8.32 1.73 -2.96
N GLU A 46 8.85 2.27 -4.06
CA GLU A 46 9.02 3.72 -4.23
C GLU A 46 7.68 4.45 -4.09
N ARG A 47 6.63 3.92 -4.73
CA ARG A 47 5.30 4.49 -4.66
C ARG A 47 4.71 4.51 -3.25
N THR A 48 5.02 3.52 -2.40
CA THR A 48 4.58 3.54 -0.99
C THR A 48 5.11 4.76 -0.22
N LYS A 49 6.32 5.24 -0.55
CA LYS A 49 6.93 6.41 0.10
C LYS A 49 6.21 7.69 -0.25
N GLU A 50 5.81 7.82 -1.50
CA GLU A 50 5.07 9.00 -1.99
C GLU A 50 3.67 9.10 -1.36
N LEU A 51 3.02 7.95 -1.12
CA LEU A 51 1.64 7.88 -0.62
C LEU A 51 1.52 7.75 0.90
N ASN A 52 2.65 7.81 1.62
CA ASN A 52 2.74 7.61 3.07
C ASN A 52 2.09 6.29 3.51
N ILE A 53 2.44 5.20 2.81
CA ILE A 53 2.04 3.83 3.10
C ILE A 53 3.24 3.11 3.74
N GLU A 54 3.01 2.52 4.91
CA GLU A 54 4.00 1.68 5.57
C GLU A 54 4.09 0.33 4.83
N ALA A 55 5.27 -0.02 4.34
CA ALA A 55 5.52 -1.26 3.63
C ALA A 55 6.24 -2.27 4.55
N ILE A 56 5.67 -3.47 4.68
CA ILE A 56 6.30 -4.61 5.36
C ILE A 56 6.49 -5.70 4.30
N TYR A 57 7.72 -6.06 3.98
CA TYR A 57 8.01 -7.01 2.91
C TYR A 57 9.17 -7.95 3.24
N GLY A 58 9.20 -9.10 2.56
CA GLY A 58 10.32 -10.04 2.63
C GLY A 58 11.48 -9.63 1.73
N ALA A 59 11.22 -9.37 0.45
CA ALA A 59 12.23 -8.95 -0.52
C ALA A 59 11.68 -7.90 -1.51
N ILE A 60 12.55 -7.01 -1.98
CA ILE A 60 12.31 -6.17 -3.16
C ILE A 60 12.84 -6.90 -4.38
N ILE A 61 12.01 -6.97 -5.43
CA ILE A 61 12.37 -7.54 -6.74
C ILE A 61 12.29 -6.45 -7.81
N GLU A 62 12.98 -6.64 -8.95
CA GLU A 62 12.86 -5.75 -10.10
C GLU A 62 11.48 -5.86 -10.77
#